data_AF-A0A519KBZ1-F1
#
_entry.id   AF-A0A519KBZ1-F1
#
_cell.length_a   1.000
_cell.length_b   1.000
_cell.length_c   1.000
_cell.angle_alpha   90.00
_cell.angle_beta   90.00
_cell.angle_gamma   90.00
#
_symmetry.space_group_name_H-M   'P 1'
#
loop_
_entity.id
_entity.type
_entity.pdbx_description
1 polymer ?
#
loop_
_entity_poly.entity_id
_entity_poly.type
_entity_poly.pdbx_seq_one_letter_code
_entity_poly.pdbx_strand_id
1 'polypeptide(L)'
;GMGGAQTLAATMAGASCLAVECQRSRIEMRLKTRYLDVMAETLDEALILIEKAKRDGKAISVGLLGNAAEVLPELVKRGVRPDLVTDQTSAHDLVNGYLPLGWTVADWEEKRQSDPAAVEAAARQSCAIHVQAMLDFEAMGIPVTDYGNNIRQVAFDAGVTNAFEFPGFVPAYIRPLFCRGVGPFRWASLTGDPEDIRKTDAAMKTLFPDNAGLHRWLDMAGERIAFQGLPARICWIGLGDRHRAGLMFNEMVASGELSGPIVIGRDHLDSGSVASPNRETEAMQDGSDAVSDWPLLNALLNTASGASWVSLHHGGGVGMGGAQTLAATMAGASCLAVECQRSRIEMRLKTRYLDVM
;
A
#
# COMPACT_ATOMS: atom_id res chain seq x y z
N GLY A 1 -5.03 -8.37 -1.30
CA GLY A 1 -3.59 -8.58 -1.03
C GLY A 1 -3.11 -7.53 -0.07
N MET A 2 -2.84 -6.33 -0.60
CA MET A 2 -2.40 -5.12 0.11
C MET A 2 -3.31 -4.72 1.29
N GLY A 3 -4.64 -4.73 1.11
CA GLY A 3 -5.65 -4.48 2.16
C GLY A 3 -5.44 -5.22 3.48
N GLY A 4 -4.87 -6.43 3.43
CA GLY A 4 -4.61 -7.22 4.63
C GLY A 4 -3.47 -6.67 5.51
N ALA A 5 -2.66 -5.73 5.01
CA ALA A 5 -1.60 -5.09 5.78
C ALA A 5 -2.13 -4.03 6.75
N GLN A 6 -3.34 -3.48 6.51
CA GLN A 6 -3.91 -2.40 7.33
C GLN A 6 -4.07 -2.81 8.79
N THR A 7 -4.57 -4.03 9.03
CA THR A 7 -4.80 -4.60 10.37
C THR A 7 -3.50 -4.76 11.17
N LEU A 8 -2.44 -5.26 10.54
CA LEU A 8 -1.13 -5.38 11.17
C LEU A 8 -0.47 -4.02 11.37
N ALA A 9 -0.54 -3.14 10.37
CA ALA A 9 0.03 -1.78 10.45
C ALA A 9 -0.61 -0.97 11.57
N ALA A 10 -1.93 -1.02 11.72
CA ALA A 10 -2.63 -0.35 12.81
C ALA A 10 -2.18 -0.85 14.18
N THR A 11 -2.11 -2.18 14.38
CA THR A 11 -1.68 -2.73 15.68
C THR A 11 -0.21 -2.48 15.98
N MET A 12 0.66 -2.42 14.96
CA MET A 12 2.06 -2.00 15.10
C MET A 12 2.18 -0.49 15.42
N ALA A 13 1.24 0.33 14.97
CA ALA A 13 1.12 1.74 15.36
C ALA A 13 0.45 1.94 16.73
N GLY A 14 0.00 0.86 17.39
CA GLY A 14 -0.65 0.91 18.70
C GLY A 14 -2.17 1.16 18.64
N ALA A 15 -2.79 1.12 17.46
CA ALA A 15 -4.22 1.29 17.27
C ALA A 15 -4.94 -0.05 17.09
N SER A 16 -6.15 -0.16 17.63
CA SER A 16 -7.06 -1.23 17.23
C SER A 16 -7.65 -0.96 15.86
N CYS A 17 -7.93 -2.00 15.08
CA CYS A 17 -8.45 -1.87 13.71
C CYS A 17 -9.67 -2.76 13.52
N LEU A 18 -10.77 -2.19 13.03
CA LEU A 18 -11.91 -2.92 12.49
C LEU A 18 -11.81 -2.88 10.96
N ALA A 19 -11.62 -4.03 10.32
CA ALA A 19 -11.53 -4.15 8.87
C ALA A 19 -12.72 -4.96 8.33
N VAL A 20 -13.53 -4.35 7.47
CA VAL A 20 -14.69 -5.01 6.84
C VAL A 20 -14.23 -5.74 5.58
N GLU A 21 -14.56 -7.02 5.44
CA GLU A 21 -14.22 -7.85 4.28
C GLU A 21 -15.38 -8.77 3.93
N CYS A 22 -15.74 -8.83 2.66
CA CYS A 22 -16.91 -9.58 2.19
C CYS A 22 -16.65 -11.08 1.97
N GLN A 23 -15.40 -11.47 1.74
CA GLN A 23 -15.00 -12.85 1.47
C GLN A 23 -14.34 -13.47 2.72
N ARG A 24 -15.03 -14.43 3.35
CA ARG A 24 -14.51 -15.18 4.50
C ARG A 24 -13.11 -15.76 4.26
N SER A 25 -12.87 -16.34 3.09
CA SER A 25 -11.57 -16.92 2.72
C SER A 25 -10.42 -15.90 2.75
N ARG A 26 -10.71 -14.61 2.53
CA ARG A 26 -9.72 -13.54 2.62
C ARG A 26 -9.39 -13.23 4.07
N ILE A 27 -10.38 -13.22 4.97
CA ILE A 27 -10.20 -13.06 6.42
C ILE A 27 -9.37 -14.22 6.99
N GLU A 28 -9.77 -15.45 6.69
CA GLU A 28 -9.07 -16.67 7.13
C GLU A 28 -7.61 -16.70 6.70
N MET A 29 -7.32 -16.24 5.47
CA MET A 29 -5.94 -16.11 5.01
C MET A 29 -5.13 -15.13 5.86
N ARG A 30 -5.72 -14.01 6.34
CA ARG A 30 -5.00 -13.01 7.16
C ARG A 30 -4.78 -13.51 8.58
N LEU A 31 -5.73 -14.28 9.13
CA LEU A 31 -5.51 -15.02 10.38
C LEU A 31 -4.33 -15.97 10.23
N LYS A 32 -4.32 -16.80 9.16
CA LYS A 32 -3.24 -17.75 8.89
C LYS A 32 -1.87 -17.09 8.74
N THR A 33 -1.80 -15.92 8.10
CA THR A 33 -0.54 -15.19 7.91
C THR A 33 -0.17 -14.28 9.08
N ARG A 34 -0.94 -14.29 10.18
CA ARG A 34 -0.76 -13.41 11.36
C ARG A 34 -0.84 -11.92 11.05
N TYR A 35 -1.59 -11.56 10.01
CA TYR A 35 -1.90 -10.17 9.67
C TYR A 35 -3.19 -9.69 10.33
N LEU A 36 -4.00 -10.60 10.88
CA LEU A 36 -5.24 -10.33 11.59
C LEU A 36 -5.27 -11.15 12.88
N ASP A 37 -5.79 -10.58 13.98
CA ASP A 37 -5.86 -11.26 15.27
C ASP A 37 -7.14 -12.10 15.42
N VAL A 38 -8.30 -11.52 15.10
CA VAL A 38 -9.60 -12.16 15.29
C VAL A 38 -10.58 -11.83 14.16
N MET A 39 -11.55 -12.71 13.95
CA MET A 39 -12.68 -12.49 13.05
C MET A 39 -13.95 -12.30 13.88
N ALA A 40 -14.85 -11.44 13.40
CA ALA A 40 -16.21 -11.29 13.90
C ALA A 40 -17.20 -11.52 12.75
N GLU A 41 -18.36 -12.09 13.06
CA GLU A 41 -19.42 -12.34 12.06
C GLU A 41 -20.55 -11.31 12.12
N THR A 42 -20.58 -10.50 13.18
CA THR A 42 -21.57 -9.44 13.35
C THR A 42 -20.91 -8.14 13.78
N LEU A 43 -21.55 -7.02 13.42
CA LEU A 43 -21.07 -5.69 13.83
C LEU A 43 -21.06 -5.53 15.35
N ASP A 44 -22.05 -6.07 16.06
CA ASP A 44 -22.13 -5.99 17.52
C ASP A 44 -20.95 -6.71 18.20
N GLU A 45 -20.65 -7.94 17.75
CA GLU A 45 -19.48 -8.69 18.21
C GLU A 45 -18.18 -7.91 17.96
N ALA A 46 -18.02 -7.36 16.75
CA ALA A 46 -16.84 -6.61 16.38
C ALA A 46 -16.63 -5.37 17.29
N LEU A 47 -17.69 -4.62 17.56
CA LEU A 47 -17.65 -3.45 18.43
C LEU A 47 -17.36 -3.83 19.89
N ILE A 48 -17.91 -4.93 20.40
CA ILE A 48 -17.60 -5.44 21.74
C ILE A 48 -16.10 -5.77 21.87
N LEU A 49 -15.51 -6.40 20.85
CA LEU A 49 -14.08 -6.72 20.83
C LEU A 49 -13.20 -5.46 20.83
N ILE A 50 -13.54 -4.47 20.00
CA ILE A 50 -12.81 -3.19 19.93
C ILE A 50 -12.90 -2.44 21.26
N GLU A 51 -14.08 -2.34 21.87
CA GLU A 51 -14.28 -1.66 23.15
C GLU A 51 -13.59 -2.38 24.32
N LYS A 52 -13.56 -3.72 24.30
CA LYS A 52 -12.78 -4.49 25.27
C LYS A 52 -11.29 -4.20 25.11
N ALA A 53 -10.76 -4.24 23.89
CA ALA A 53 -9.35 -3.94 23.60
C ALA A 53 -8.95 -2.52 24.02
N LYS A 54 -9.81 -1.53 23.78
CA LYS A 54 -9.63 -0.15 24.22
C LYS A 54 -9.55 -0.05 25.74
N ARG A 55 -10.45 -0.69 26.47
CA ARG A 55 -10.44 -0.74 27.96
C ARG A 55 -9.20 -1.43 28.51
N ASP A 56 -8.75 -2.49 27.85
CA ASP A 56 -7.58 -3.28 28.27
C ASP A 56 -6.24 -2.62 27.84
N GLY A 57 -6.26 -1.51 27.11
CA GLY A 57 -5.06 -0.85 26.59
C GLY A 57 -4.26 -1.70 25.60
N LYS A 58 -4.94 -2.62 24.88
CA LYS A 58 -4.31 -3.56 23.96
C LYS A 58 -4.80 -3.33 22.53
N ALA A 59 -3.89 -2.98 21.63
CA ALA A 59 -4.21 -2.91 20.20
C ALA A 59 -4.52 -4.31 19.64
N ILE A 60 -5.68 -4.46 19.01
CA ILE A 60 -6.08 -5.68 18.29
C ILE A 60 -6.64 -5.35 16.90
N SER A 61 -6.59 -6.32 16.01
CA SER A 61 -7.24 -6.24 14.71
C SER A 61 -8.40 -7.23 14.60
N VAL A 62 -9.56 -6.72 14.17
CA VAL A 62 -10.82 -7.43 14.02
C VAL A 62 -11.24 -7.39 12.56
N GLY A 63 -11.33 -8.55 11.92
CA GLY A 63 -11.87 -8.70 10.57
C GLY A 63 -13.37 -9.00 10.66
N LEU A 64 -14.21 -8.07 10.21
CA LEU A 64 -15.66 -8.25 10.19
C LEU A 64 -16.10 -8.77 8.82
N LEU A 65 -16.75 -9.93 8.81
CA LEU A 65 -17.38 -10.44 7.60
C LEU A 65 -18.60 -9.57 7.25
N GLY A 66 -18.54 -8.84 6.14
CA GLY A 66 -19.64 -7.96 5.73
C GLY A 66 -19.32 -7.11 4.49
N ASN A 67 -20.28 -6.29 4.07
CA ASN A 67 -20.09 -5.33 2.98
C ASN A 67 -19.81 -3.93 3.56
N ALA A 68 -18.73 -3.28 3.13
CA ALA A 68 -18.36 -1.95 3.61
C ALA A 68 -19.45 -0.89 3.30
N ALA A 69 -20.14 -1.01 2.16
CA ALA A 69 -21.25 -0.13 1.78
C ALA A 69 -22.51 -0.32 2.65
N GLU A 70 -22.55 -1.34 3.51
CA GLU A 70 -23.60 -1.56 4.51
C GLU A 70 -23.10 -1.18 5.91
N VAL A 71 -21.90 -1.65 6.26
CA VAL A 71 -21.34 -1.50 7.61
C VAL A 71 -21.00 -0.05 7.94
N LEU A 72 -20.38 0.70 7.03
CA LEU A 72 -19.99 2.09 7.33
C LEU A 72 -21.20 3.01 7.54
N PRO A 73 -22.24 3.01 6.67
CA PRO A 73 -23.46 3.76 6.95
C PRO A 73 -24.12 3.37 8.28
N GLU A 74 -24.11 2.08 8.65
CA GLU A 74 -24.66 1.63 9.93
C GLU A 74 -23.83 2.11 11.13
N LEU A 75 -22.50 2.15 11.01
CA LEU A 75 -21.62 2.73 12.03
C LEU A 75 -21.89 4.23 12.23
N VAL A 76 -22.04 4.98 11.13
CA VAL A 76 -22.43 6.41 11.14
C VAL A 76 -23.75 6.59 11.85
N LYS A 77 -24.78 5.82 11.47
CA LYS A 77 -26.12 5.87 12.07
C LYS A 77 -26.13 5.56 13.56
N ARG A 78 -25.26 4.65 14.02
CA ARG A 78 -25.07 4.33 15.45
C ARG A 78 -24.27 5.37 16.21
N GLY A 79 -23.70 6.37 15.53
CA GLY A 79 -22.84 7.38 16.14
C GLY A 79 -21.52 6.81 16.65
N VAL A 80 -21.03 5.71 16.07
CA VAL A 80 -19.70 5.17 16.40
C VAL A 80 -18.65 6.16 15.91
N ARG A 81 -17.65 6.45 16.74
CA ARG A 81 -16.60 7.43 16.42
C ARG A 81 -15.23 6.74 16.35
N PRO A 82 -14.85 6.15 15.21
CA PRO A 82 -13.47 5.72 15.00
C PRO A 82 -12.50 6.92 15.04
N ASP A 83 -11.23 6.66 15.32
CA ASP A 83 -10.19 7.70 15.37
C ASP A 83 -9.59 8.01 13.98
N LEU A 84 -9.80 7.13 13.00
CA LEU A 84 -9.39 7.26 11.60
C LEU A 84 -10.30 6.41 10.72
N VAL A 85 -10.71 6.91 9.55
CA VAL A 85 -11.42 6.15 8.53
C VAL A 85 -10.65 6.18 7.22
N THR A 86 -10.57 5.02 6.56
CA THR A 86 -9.92 4.85 5.26
C THR A 86 -10.51 3.63 4.57
N ASP A 87 -10.27 3.48 3.27
CA ASP A 87 -10.68 2.31 2.51
C ASP A 87 -9.54 1.73 1.66
N GLN A 88 -9.55 0.40 1.49
CA GLN A 88 -8.64 -0.30 0.58
C GLN A 88 -9.33 -1.50 -0.10
N THR A 89 -10.64 -1.41 -0.34
CA THR A 89 -11.32 -2.28 -1.31
C THR A 89 -10.69 -2.10 -2.69
N SER A 90 -10.94 -3.02 -3.63
CA SER A 90 -10.44 -2.89 -5.00
C SER A 90 -11.38 -2.03 -5.85
N ALA A 91 -11.72 -0.82 -5.39
CA ALA A 91 -12.63 0.11 -6.09
C ALA A 91 -12.11 0.54 -7.48
N HIS A 92 -10.83 0.37 -7.75
CA HIS A 92 -10.20 0.62 -9.05
C HIS A 92 -10.63 -0.36 -10.17
N ASP A 93 -11.23 -1.49 -9.80
CA ASP A 93 -11.80 -2.48 -10.73
C ASP A 93 -13.18 -2.88 -10.22
N LEU A 94 -14.21 -2.15 -10.64
CA LEU A 94 -15.56 -2.32 -10.13
C LEU A 94 -16.16 -3.69 -10.46
N VAL A 95 -15.80 -4.26 -11.61
CA VAL A 95 -16.31 -5.57 -12.01
C VAL A 95 -15.71 -6.64 -11.10
N ASN A 96 -14.39 -6.66 -10.91
CA ASN A 96 -13.72 -7.76 -10.21
C ASN A 96 -13.39 -7.51 -8.75
N GLY A 97 -13.47 -6.26 -8.30
CA GLY A 97 -12.87 -5.79 -7.05
C GLY A 97 -13.82 -5.26 -5.98
N TYR A 98 -15.07 -4.93 -6.32
CA TYR A 98 -16.02 -4.35 -5.38
C TYR A 98 -17.36 -5.09 -5.38
N LEU A 99 -17.72 -5.70 -4.25
CA LEU A 99 -19.00 -6.42 -4.09
C LEU A 99 -20.17 -5.43 -4.00
N PRO A 100 -21.14 -5.45 -4.93
CA PRO A 100 -22.32 -4.59 -4.83
C PRO A 100 -23.13 -4.82 -3.55
N LEU A 101 -23.73 -3.76 -3.02
CA LEU A 101 -24.59 -3.80 -1.85
C LEU A 101 -25.79 -4.72 -2.10
N GLY A 102 -26.11 -5.58 -1.11
CA GLY A 102 -27.22 -6.53 -1.18
C GLY A 102 -26.95 -7.79 -2.00
N TRP A 103 -25.75 -7.96 -2.55
CA TRP A 103 -25.38 -9.15 -3.32
C TRP A 103 -24.58 -10.12 -2.46
N THR A 104 -24.71 -11.42 -2.75
CA THR A 104 -23.79 -12.42 -2.21
C THR A 104 -22.51 -12.47 -3.04
N VAL A 105 -21.43 -12.97 -2.45
CA VAL A 105 -20.19 -13.22 -3.20
C VAL A 105 -20.45 -14.13 -4.39
N ALA A 106 -21.23 -15.20 -4.22
CA ALA A 106 -21.54 -16.15 -5.30
C ALA A 106 -22.26 -15.49 -6.48
N ASP A 107 -23.30 -14.68 -6.21
CA ASP A 107 -24.04 -13.95 -7.26
C ASP A 107 -23.12 -12.97 -7.99
N TRP A 108 -22.23 -12.30 -7.25
CA TRP A 108 -21.23 -11.42 -7.84
C TRP A 108 -20.27 -12.20 -8.74
N GLU A 109 -19.77 -13.37 -8.29
CA GLU A 109 -18.85 -14.17 -9.10
C GLU A 109 -19.46 -14.62 -10.42
N GLU A 110 -20.73 -15.04 -10.40
CA GLU A 110 -21.48 -15.42 -11.59
C GLU A 110 -21.72 -14.21 -12.52
N LYS A 111 -22.24 -13.11 -11.97
CA LYS A 111 -22.60 -11.93 -12.76
C LYS A 111 -21.42 -11.20 -13.37
N ARG A 112 -20.22 -11.31 -12.79
CA ARG A 112 -18.98 -10.82 -13.43
C ARG A 112 -18.75 -11.42 -14.82
N GLN A 113 -19.22 -12.65 -15.05
CA GLN A 113 -19.07 -13.34 -16.34
C GLN A 113 -20.27 -13.12 -17.24
N SER A 114 -21.49 -13.17 -16.68
CA SER A 114 -22.72 -13.12 -17.47
C SER A 114 -23.18 -11.71 -17.82
N ASP A 115 -22.93 -10.72 -16.96
CA ASP A 115 -23.33 -9.32 -17.15
C ASP A 115 -22.40 -8.34 -16.40
N PRO A 116 -21.13 -8.17 -16.86
CA PRO A 116 -20.16 -7.31 -16.20
C PRO A 116 -20.60 -5.83 -16.16
N ALA A 117 -21.40 -5.38 -17.12
CA ALA A 117 -21.91 -4.00 -17.14
C ALA A 117 -22.89 -3.75 -15.99
N ALA A 118 -23.78 -4.71 -15.68
CA ALA A 118 -24.64 -4.61 -14.52
C ALA A 118 -23.85 -4.66 -13.20
N VAL A 119 -22.78 -5.45 -13.12
CA VAL A 119 -21.88 -5.47 -11.96
C VAL A 119 -21.23 -4.10 -11.77
N GLU A 120 -20.65 -3.53 -12.83
CA GLU A 120 -20.00 -2.22 -12.77
C GLU A 120 -20.96 -1.14 -12.29
N ALA A 121 -22.17 -1.09 -12.86
CA ALA A 121 -23.19 -0.11 -12.46
C ALA A 121 -23.59 -0.26 -10.99
N ALA A 122 -23.82 -1.50 -10.52
CA ALA A 122 -24.22 -1.77 -9.13
C ALA A 122 -23.08 -1.50 -8.13
N ALA A 123 -21.85 -1.87 -8.49
CA ALA A 123 -20.65 -1.58 -7.69
C ALA A 123 -20.40 -0.07 -7.58
N ARG A 124 -20.53 0.68 -8.69
CA ARG A 124 -20.39 2.14 -8.72
C ARG A 124 -21.35 2.83 -7.74
N GLN A 125 -22.62 2.43 -7.75
CA GLN A 125 -23.63 2.95 -6.80
C GLN A 125 -23.30 2.59 -5.35
N SER A 126 -22.75 1.39 -5.12
CA SER A 126 -22.34 0.96 -3.79
C SER A 126 -21.13 1.73 -3.27
N CYS A 127 -20.17 2.07 -4.14
CA CYS A 127 -19.06 2.97 -3.81
C CYS A 127 -19.55 4.37 -3.44
N ALA A 128 -20.58 4.89 -4.12
CA ALA A 128 -21.17 6.19 -3.78
C ALA A 128 -21.72 6.22 -2.35
N ILE A 129 -22.46 5.17 -1.96
CA ILE A 129 -22.99 5.01 -0.58
C ILE A 129 -21.85 4.90 0.43
N HIS A 130 -20.80 4.13 0.11
CA HIS A 130 -19.62 3.98 0.96
C HIS A 130 -18.92 5.34 1.18
N VAL A 131 -18.64 6.06 0.11
CA VAL A 131 -17.97 7.38 0.19
C VAL A 131 -18.84 8.41 0.91
N GLN A 132 -20.16 8.37 0.75
CA GLN A 132 -21.05 9.22 1.55
C GLN A 132 -20.88 8.96 3.06
N ALA A 133 -20.79 7.70 3.49
CA ALA A 133 -20.54 7.40 4.90
C ALA A 133 -19.15 7.86 5.36
N MET A 134 -18.14 7.82 4.49
CA MET A 134 -16.83 8.40 4.79
C MET A 134 -16.91 9.92 4.98
N LEU A 135 -17.63 10.63 4.12
CA LEU A 135 -17.89 12.07 4.26
C LEU A 135 -18.68 12.38 5.54
N ASP A 136 -19.64 11.53 5.91
CA ASP A 136 -20.41 11.70 7.14
C ASP A 136 -19.50 11.56 8.39
N PHE A 137 -18.50 10.67 8.37
CA PHE A 137 -17.48 10.61 9.43
C PHE A 137 -16.58 11.86 9.44
N GLU A 138 -16.18 12.35 8.27
CA GLU A 138 -15.42 13.60 8.17
C GLU A 138 -16.20 14.79 8.76
N ALA A 139 -17.50 14.88 8.47
CA ALA A 139 -18.39 15.89 9.05
C ALA A 139 -18.54 15.76 10.58
N MET A 140 -18.32 14.57 11.14
CA MET A 140 -18.22 14.37 12.60
C MET A 140 -16.88 14.85 13.19
N GLY A 141 -15.93 15.29 12.36
CA GLY A 141 -14.58 15.70 12.76
C GLY A 141 -13.60 14.54 12.90
N ILE A 142 -13.89 13.38 12.29
CA ILE A 142 -13.00 12.22 12.27
C ILE A 142 -12.03 12.38 11.08
N PRO A 143 -10.72 12.14 11.25
CA PRO A 143 -9.80 12.08 10.13
C PRO A 143 -10.22 10.99 9.12
N VAL A 144 -10.39 11.39 7.86
CA VAL A 144 -10.71 10.49 6.75
C VAL A 144 -9.66 10.64 5.66
N THR A 145 -9.25 9.54 5.04
CA THR A 145 -8.30 9.59 3.93
C THR A 145 -8.58 8.50 2.91
N ASP A 146 -8.31 8.81 1.64
CA ASP A 146 -8.27 7.81 0.56
C ASP A 146 -6.91 7.09 0.54
N TYR A 147 -6.94 5.76 0.50
CA TYR A 147 -5.73 4.92 0.50
C TYR A 147 -5.38 4.37 -0.88
N GLY A 148 -5.64 5.15 -1.92
CA GLY A 148 -5.05 4.96 -3.23
C GLY A 148 -5.71 3.89 -4.09
N ASN A 149 -7.02 3.68 -3.91
CA ASN A 149 -7.83 2.73 -4.68
C ASN A 149 -8.84 3.41 -5.61
N ASN A 150 -8.80 4.75 -5.72
CA ASN A 150 -9.63 5.56 -6.60
C ASN A 150 -11.14 5.60 -6.25
N ILE A 151 -11.53 5.20 -5.04
CA ILE A 151 -12.94 5.14 -4.64
C ILE A 151 -13.64 6.52 -4.69
N ARG A 152 -12.90 7.60 -4.39
CA ARG A 152 -13.42 8.97 -4.50
C ARG A 152 -13.85 9.32 -5.92
N GLN A 153 -13.05 8.98 -6.92
CA GLN A 153 -13.40 9.21 -8.33
C GLN A 153 -14.63 8.41 -8.74
N VAL A 154 -14.70 7.14 -8.33
CA VAL A 154 -15.87 6.28 -8.62
C VAL A 154 -17.15 6.91 -8.06
N ALA A 155 -17.11 7.38 -6.81
CA ALA A 155 -18.24 8.03 -6.17
C ALA A 155 -18.59 9.39 -6.81
N PHE A 156 -17.58 10.17 -7.18
CA PHE A 156 -17.76 11.42 -7.91
C PHE A 156 -18.48 11.20 -9.23
N ASP A 157 -18.03 10.23 -10.02
CA ASP A 157 -18.65 9.83 -11.29
C ASP A 157 -20.08 9.28 -11.10
N ALA A 158 -20.41 8.83 -9.89
CA ALA A 158 -21.75 8.38 -9.49
C ALA A 158 -22.66 9.49 -8.96
N GLY A 159 -22.16 10.73 -8.85
CA GLY A 159 -22.92 11.91 -8.42
C GLY A 159 -22.60 12.45 -7.03
N VAL A 160 -21.63 11.88 -6.30
CA VAL A 160 -21.16 12.42 -5.01
C VAL A 160 -20.20 13.58 -5.28
N THR A 161 -20.74 14.78 -5.52
CA THR A 161 -19.97 15.94 -6.01
C THR A 161 -18.88 16.42 -5.05
N ASN A 162 -18.98 16.09 -3.77
CA ASN A 162 -18.01 16.43 -2.74
C ASN A 162 -17.11 15.24 -2.33
N ALA A 163 -17.04 14.18 -3.14
CA ALA A 163 -16.22 12.99 -2.85
C ALA A 163 -14.72 13.25 -2.63
N PHE A 164 -14.21 14.41 -3.06
CA PHE A 164 -12.81 14.82 -2.88
C PHE A 164 -12.59 15.78 -1.70
N GLU A 165 -13.57 15.96 -0.80
CA GLU A 165 -13.39 16.77 0.42
C GLU A 165 -12.34 16.17 1.37
N PHE A 166 -12.27 14.83 1.49
CA PHE A 166 -11.18 14.17 2.19
C PHE A 166 -9.98 13.87 1.26
N PRO A 167 -8.73 14.04 1.77
CA PRO A 167 -7.52 13.95 0.95
C PRO A 167 -7.04 12.52 0.73
N GLY A 168 -6.25 12.32 -0.33
CA GLY A 168 -5.43 11.13 -0.47
C GLY A 168 -4.32 11.07 0.57
N PHE A 169 -3.91 9.86 0.94
CA PHE A 169 -2.90 9.67 1.99
C PHE A 169 -1.52 10.25 1.64
N VAL A 170 -1.20 10.40 0.34
CA VAL A 170 0.09 10.94 -0.09
C VAL A 170 0.22 12.43 0.18
N PRO A 171 -0.65 13.31 -0.33
CA PRO A 171 -0.61 14.72 0.04
C PRO A 171 -0.77 14.94 1.55
N ALA A 172 -1.58 14.12 2.23
CA ALA A 172 -1.83 14.27 3.66
C ALA A 172 -0.65 13.86 4.55
N TYR A 173 0.05 12.76 4.23
CA TYR A 173 1.00 12.13 5.17
C TYR A 173 2.36 11.75 4.54
N ILE A 174 2.39 11.29 3.29
CA ILE A 174 3.58 10.62 2.73
C ILE A 174 4.51 11.56 1.94
N ARG A 175 4.00 12.62 1.32
CA ARG A 175 4.80 13.51 0.46
C ARG A 175 6.09 14.03 1.10
N PRO A 176 6.16 14.39 2.40
CA PRO A 176 7.42 14.78 3.05
C PRO A 176 8.50 13.68 3.07
N LEU A 177 8.12 12.40 2.97
CA LEU A 177 9.06 11.29 2.79
C LEU A 177 9.59 11.26 1.35
N PHE A 178 8.70 11.39 0.36
CA PHE A 178 9.08 11.44 -1.05
C PHE A 178 10.01 12.61 -1.38
N CYS A 179 9.82 13.77 -0.77
CA CYS A 179 10.74 14.91 -0.93
C CYS A 179 12.19 14.62 -0.51
N ARG A 180 12.43 13.51 0.22
CA ARG A 180 13.77 13.05 0.64
C ARG A 180 14.19 11.73 -0.04
N GLY A 181 13.48 11.32 -1.08
CA GLY A 181 13.67 10.03 -1.75
C GLY A 181 13.31 8.82 -0.87
N VAL A 182 12.63 9.02 0.26
CA VAL A 182 12.23 7.93 1.16
C VAL A 182 10.99 7.25 0.60
N GLY A 183 11.06 5.93 0.41
CA GLY A 183 9.98 5.14 -0.19
C GLY A 183 10.14 3.65 0.10
N PRO A 184 9.30 2.78 -0.50
CA PRO A 184 9.15 1.38 -0.12
C PRO A 184 10.27 0.47 -0.65
N PHE A 185 11.52 0.81 -0.33
CA PHE A 185 12.71 0.01 -0.59
C PHE A 185 12.59 -1.35 0.09
N ARG A 186 12.94 -2.41 -0.63
CA ARG A 186 12.77 -3.80 -0.19
C ARG A 186 13.86 -4.69 -0.77
N TRP A 187 14.08 -5.83 -0.14
CA TRP A 187 14.97 -6.87 -0.66
C TRP A 187 14.49 -8.27 -0.29
N ALA A 188 14.95 -9.28 -1.01
CA ALA A 188 14.65 -10.69 -0.72
C ALA A 188 15.88 -11.59 -0.93
N SER A 189 16.00 -12.65 -0.13
CA SER A 189 17.04 -13.67 -0.32
C SER A 189 16.64 -14.64 -1.43
N LEU A 190 17.49 -14.79 -2.45
CA LEU A 190 17.25 -15.73 -3.56
C LEU A 190 17.53 -17.19 -3.18
N THR A 191 18.22 -17.44 -2.08
CA THR A 191 18.43 -18.81 -1.57
C THR A 191 17.24 -19.34 -0.79
N GLY A 192 16.35 -18.44 -0.34
CA GLY A 192 15.23 -18.77 0.53
C GLY A 192 15.60 -18.88 2.01
N ASP A 193 16.83 -18.54 2.40
CA ASP A 193 17.28 -18.61 3.79
C ASP A 193 16.76 -17.40 4.60
N PRO A 194 15.90 -17.59 5.63
CA PRO A 194 15.44 -16.49 6.47
C PRO A 194 16.56 -15.85 7.30
N GLU A 195 17.67 -16.55 7.51
CA GLU A 195 18.81 -16.00 8.24
C GLU A 195 19.49 -14.88 7.47
N ASP A 196 19.47 -14.89 6.13
CA ASP A 196 19.96 -13.77 5.33
C ASP A 196 19.19 -12.48 5.63
N ILE A 197 17.88 -12.58 5.87
CA ILE A 197 17.08 -11.41 6.25
C ILE A 197 17.43 -10.96 7.67
N ARG A 198 17.66 -11.88 8.62
CA ARG A 198 18.09 -11.50 9.98
C ARG A 198 19.45 -10.80 9.98
N LYS A 199 20.40 -11.30 9.19
CA LYS A 199 21.72 -10.69 9.01
C LYS A 199 21.63 -9.30 8.37
N THR A 200 20.83 -9.16 7.31
CA THR A 200 20.61 -7.84 6.69
C THR A 200 19.88 -6.87 7.62
N ASP A 201 18.92 -7.32 8.43
CA ASP A 201 18.28 -6.48 9.46
C ASP A 201 19.32 -5.98 10.49
N ALA A 202 20.21 -6.85 10.97
CA ALA A 202 21.28 -6.46 11.90
C ALA A 202 22.28 -5.50 11.25
N ALA A 203 22.69 -5.77 10.01
CA ALA A 203 23.61 -4.92 9.26
C ALA A 203 23.01 -3.52 9.00
N MET A 204 21.71 -3.44 8.70
CA MET A 204 20.99 -2.17 8.57
C MET A 204 21.02 -1.34 9.86
N LYS A 205 20.86 -1.98 11.03
CA LYS A 205 20.98 -1.27 12.32
C LYS A 205 22.40 -0.74 12.57
N THR A 206 23.42 -1.49 12.19
CA THR A 206 24.82 -1.07 12.25
C THR A 206 25.12 0.09 11.30
N LEU A 207 24.56 0.07 10.09
CA LEU A 207 24.75 1.10 9.07
C LEU A 207 24.06 2.43 9.43
N PHE A 208 22.96 2.36 10.17
CA PHE A 208 22.14 3.50 10.59
C PHE A 208 21.97 3.52 12.13
N PRO A 209 23.06 3.70 12.90
CA PRO A 209 23.03 3.54 14.35
C PRO A 209 22.10 4.54 15.06
N ASP A 210 21.99 5.76 14.52
CA ASP A 210 21.21 6.84 15.13
C ASP A 210 19.74 6.87 14.66
N ASN A 211 19.34 5.97 13.76
CA ASN A 211 17.98 5.93 13.23
C ASN A 211 17.05 5.06 14.10
N ALA A 212 16.65 5.60 15.25
CA ALA A 212 15.78 4.89 16.19
C ALA A 212 14.45 4.43 15.57
N GLY A 213 13.92 5.16 14.58
CA GLY A 213 12.70 4.77 13.85
C GLY A 213 12.90 3.50 13.03
N LEU A 214 14.00 3.43 12.28
CA LEU A 214 14.40 2.25 11.51
C LEU A 214 14.63 1.04 12.42
N HIS A 215 15.29 1.22 13.57
CA HIS A 215 15.53 0.12 14.51
C HIS A 215 14.23 -0.45 15.04
N ARG A 216 13.32 0.40 15.53
CA ARG A 216 11.98 -0.02 15.97
C ARG A 216 11.21 -0.74 14.87
N TRP A 217 11.28 -0.23 13.63
CA TRP A 217 10.64 -0.87 12.48
C TRP A 217 11.19 -2.30 12.27
N LEU A 218 12.51 -2.47 12.23
CA LEU A 218 13.14 -3.77 12.01
C LEU A 218 12.86 -4.76 13.15
N ASP A 219 12.82 -4.29 14.39
CA ASP A 219 12.44 -5.12 15.55
C ASP A 219 11.02 -5.64 15.40
N MET A 220 10.05 -4.76 15.20
CA MET A 220 8.66 -5.17 15.01
C MET A 220 8.50 -6.06 13.78
N ALA A 221 9.21 -5.76 12.69
CA ALA A 221 9.14 -6.55 11.47
C ALA A 221 9.76 -7.96 11.64
N GLY A 222 10.76 -8.12 12.51
CA GLY A 222 11.31 -9.42 12.90
C GLY A 222 10.37 -10.24 13.78
N GLU A 223 9.64 -9.60 14.68
CA GLU A 223 8.73 -10.26 15.62
C GLU A 223 7.36 -10.61 15.00
N ARG A 224 6.81 -9.67 14.22
CA ARG A 224 5.38 -9.68 13.84
C ARG A 224 5.13 -10.14 12.42
N ILE A 225 6.07 -9.95 11.48
CA ILE A 225 5.84 -10.26 10.05
C ILE A 225 6.33 -11.69 9.75
N ALA A 226 5.41 -12.57 9.35
CA ALA A 226 5.75 -13.87 8.80
C ALA A 226 6.22 -13.73 7.33
N PHE A 227 7.29 -14.44 6.97
CA PHE A 227 7.71 -14.52 5.57
C PHE A 227 6.68 -15.25 4.71
N GLN A 228 6.57 -14.84 3.44
CA GLN A 228 5.67 -15.42 2.44
C GLN A 228 6.47 -15.68 1.15
N GLY A 229 6.72 -16.95 0.83
CA GLY A 229 7.62 -17.31 -0.27
C GLY A 229 9.09 -17.08 0.12
N LEU A 230 9.87 -16.44 -0.76
CA LEU A 230 11.24 -16.05 -0.42
C LEU A 230 11.24 -15.08 0.77
N PRO A 231 12.07 -15.28 1.80
CA PRO A 231 12.24 -14.32 2.87
C PRO A 231 12.62 -12.95 2.31
N ALA A 232 11.86 -11.93 2.70
CA ALA A 232 11.97 -10.58 2.19
C ALA A 232 11.71 -9.56 3.29
N ARG A 233 12.31 -8.38 3.14
CA ARG A 233 12.14 -7.24 4.05
C ARG A 233 11.81 -6.00 3.25
N ILE A 234 10.89 -5.21 3.78
CA ILE A 234 10.65 -3.82 3.37
C ILE A 234 11.22 -2.91 4.46
N CYS A 235 11.89 -1.82 4.08
CA CYS A 235 12.41 -0.82 5.00
C CYS A 235 12.49 0.52 4.26
N TRP A 236 11.76 1.52 4.72
CA TRP A 236 11.71 2.81 4.04
C TRP A 236 12.98 3.62 4.33
N ILE A 237 13.81 3.81 3.31
CA ILE A 237 15.05 4.58 3.36
C ILE A 237 15.16 5.50 2.14
N GLY A 238 15.91 6.60 2.33
CA GLY A 238 15.94 7.73 1.42
C GLY A 238 17.07 7.70 0.39
N LEU A 239 17.20 8.82 -0.31
CA LEU A 239 18.33 9.09 -1.18
C LEU A 239 19.66 8.92 -0.43
N GLY A 240 20.68 8.37 -1.09
CA GLY A 240 21.97 8.05 -0.49
C GLY A 240 21.95 6.79 0.39
N ASP A 241 20.97 6.65 1.29
CA ASP A 241 20.91 5.49 2.20
C ASP A 241 20.61 4.18 1.45
N ARG A 242 19.77 4.23 0.42
CA ARG A 242 19.52 3.09 -0.50
C ARG A 242 20.83 2.55 -1.11
N HIS A 243 21.73 3.46 -1.49
CA HIS A 243 23.03 3.09 -2.05
C HIS A 243 23.90 2.38 -1.03
N ARG A 244 24.04 2.98 0.15
CA ARG A 244 24.88 2.46 1.24
C ARG A 244 24.42 1.06 1.64
N ALA A 245 23.11 0.85 1.76
CA ALA A 245 22.53 -0.46 2.04
C ALA A 245 22.82 -1.48 0.92
N GLY A 246 22.64 -1.10 -0.34
CA GLY A 246 22.93 -1.99 -1.48
C GLY A 246 24.39 -2.43 -1.58
N LEU A 247 25.33 -1.51 -1.35
CA LEU A 247 26.76 -1.83 -1.31
C LEU A 247 27.08 -2.80 -0.17
N MET A 248 26.58 -2.52 1.04
CA MET A 248 26.76 -3.36 2.21
C MET A 248 26.24 -4.78 1.96
N PHE A 249 25.02 -4.93 1.43
CA PHE A 249 24.48 -6.25 1.10
C PHE A 249 25.34 -7.00 0.07
N ASN A 250 25.84 -6.30 -0.95
CA ASN A 250 26.73 -6.91 -1.95
C ASN A 250 28.07 -7.36 -1.33
N GLU A 251 28.64 -6.62 -0.37
CA GLU A 251 29.82 -7.02 0.38
C GLU A 251 29.56 -8.23 1.29
N MET A 252 28.39 -8.30 1.94
CA MET A 252 28.00 -9.45 2.74
C MET A 252 27.81 -10.72 1.88
N VAL A 253 27.32 -10.59 0.64
CA VAL A 253 27.30 -11.71 -0.32
C VAL A 253 28.72 -12.09 -0.72
N ALA A 254 29.57 -11.12 -1.08
CA ALA A 254 30.93 -11.38 -1.56
C ALA A 254 31.84 -12.03 -0.51
N SER A 255 31.63 -11.69 0.76
CA SER A 255 32.36 -12.27 1.90
C SER A 255 31.82 -13.64 2.36
N GLY A 256 30.65 -14.05 1.86
CA GLY A 256 29.97 -15.27 2.30
C GLY A 256 29.22 -15.15 3.63
N GLU A 257 29.07 -13.94 4.18
CA GLU A 257 28.21 -13.70 5.34
C GLU A 257 26.74 -14.01 5.01
N LEU A 258 26.28 -13.62 3.82
CA LEU A 258 24.98 -14.07 3.28
C LEU A 258 25.16 -15.35 2.48
N SER A 259 24.17 -16.24 2.58
CA SER A 259 24.18 -17.57 1.98
C SER A 259 24.16 -17.54 0.44
N GLY A 260 23.70 -16.44 -0.15
CA GLY A 260 23.72 -16.21 -1.59
C GLY A 260 23.17 -14.84 -1.98
N PRO A 261 22.94 -14.60 -3.28
CA PRO A 261 22.57 -13.29 -3.76
C PRO A 261 21.23 -12.77 -3.21
N ILE A 262 21.18 -11.45 -3.00
CA ILE A 262 19.98 -10.72 -2.58
C ILE A 262 19.42 -9.96 -3.78
N VAL A 263 18.10 -10.04 -3.97
CA VAL A 263 17.40 -9.13 -4.87
C VAL A 263 17.00 -7.87 -4.13
N ILE A 264 17.35 -6.69 -4.66
CA ILE A 264 16.94 -5.39 -4.15
C ILE A 264 15.86 -4.80 -5.07
N GLY A 265 14.91 -4.07 -4.50
CA GLY A 265 13.78 -3.55 -5.23
C GLY A 265 12.93 -2.55 -4.48
N ARG A 266 11.75 -2.29 -5.04
CA ARG A 266 10.73 -1.39 -4.47
C ARG A 266 9.37 -1.62 -5.10
N ASP A 267 8.37 -0.93 -4.57
CA ASP A 267 7.11 -0.72 -5.28
C ASP A 267 7.28 0.27 -6.44
N HIS A 268 6.26 0.36 -7.28
CA HIS A 268 6.10 1.39 -8.31
C HIS A 268 5.68 2.73 -7.69
N LEU A 269 5.01 2.68 -6.53
CA LEU A 269 4.82 3.83 -5.65
C LEU A 269 6.16 4.20 -5.02
N ASP A 270 6.78 5.27 -5.50
CA ASP A 270 8.03 5.83 -4.97
C ASP A 270 8.17 7.28 -5.42
N SER A 271 9.09 8.03 -4.81
CA SER A 271 9.25 9.49 -4.95
C SER A 271 9.24 10.01 -6.39
N GLY A 272 9.85 9.28 -7.32
CA GLY A 272 10.05 9.73 -8.70
C GLY A 272 9.64 8.72 -9.77
N SER A 273 8.76 7.77 -9.46
CA SER A 273 8.46 6.64 -10.36
C SER A 273 6.99 6.49 -10.76
N VAL A 274 6.16 7.49 -10.47
CA VAL A 274 4.72 7.41 -10.75
C VAL A 274 4.12 8.78 -10.98
N ALA A 275 3.16 8.86 -11.90
CA ALA A 275 2.22 9.96 -12.04
C ALA A 275 0.80 9.41 -11.82
N SER A 276 0.13 9.90 -10.79
CA SER A 276 -1.22 9.48 -10.39
C SER A 276 -1.94 10.63 -9.67
N PRO A 277 -2.75 11.44 -10.39
CA PRO A 277 -3.42 12.62 -9.83
C PRO A 277 -4.41 12.34 -8.70
N ASN A 278 -4.91 11.10 -8.60
CA ASN A 278 -5.81 10.68 -7.53
C ASN A 278 -5.08 9.90 -6.42
N ARG A 279 -3.73 9.91 -6.41
CA ARG A 279 -2.91 9.19 -5.43
C ARG A 279 -1.56 9.87 -5.19
N GLU A 280 -0.46 9.42 -5.80
CA GLU A 280 0.89 9.90 -5.44
C GLU A 280 1.17 11.35 -5.80
N THR A 281 0.67 11.80 -6.95
CA THR A 281 0.87 13.17 -7.45
C THR A 281 -0.37 14.03 -7.28
N GLU A 282 -1.27 13.66 -6.36
CA GLU A 282 -2.47 14.45 -6.04
C GLU A 282 -2.12 15.80 -5.39
N ALA A 283 -2.62 16.89 -5.94
CA ALA A 283 -2.41 18.24 -5.44
C ALA A 283 -0.91 18.59 -5.32
N MET A 284 -0.17 18.45 -6.42
CA MET A 284 1.20 19.00 -6.48
C MET A 284 1.13 20.53 -6.35
N GLN A 285 2.11 21.12 -5.68
CA GLN A 285 2.08 22.55 -5.36
C GLN A 285 2.08 23.46 -6.59
N ASP A 286 2.64 22.98 -7.70
CA ASP A 286 2.71 23.65 -8.99
C ASP A 286 1.62 23.18 -9.97
N GLY A 287 0.68 22.33 -9.53
CA GLY A 287 -0.38 21.76 -10.37
C GLY A 287 0.12 20.74 -11.39
N SER A 288 1.33 20.18 -11.23
CA SER A 288 1.91 19.22 -12.16
C SER A 288 1.37 17.79 -12.03
N ASP A 289 0.21 17.60 -11.41
CA ASP A 289 -0.35 16.32 -10.97
C ASP A 289 -0.33 15.25 -12.08
N ALA A 290 -0.71 15.65 -13.30
CA ALA A 290 -0.87 14.78 -14.46
C ALA A 290 0.39 14.66 -15.33
N VAL A 291 1.51 15.30 -14.97
CA VAL A 291 2.75 15.26 -15.77
C VAL A 291 3.38 13.87 -15.68
N SER A 292 3.34 13.12 -16.78
CA SER A 292 3.81 11.73 -16.86
C SER A 292 5.25 11.56 -17.40
N ASP A 293 5.97 12.64 -17.68
CA ASP A 293 7.36 12.54 -18.16
C ASP A 293 8.29 11.91 -17.11
N TRP A 294 8.06 12.20 -15.83
CA TRP A 294 8.89 11.75 -14.71
C TRP A 294 9.02 10.23 -14.58
N PRO A 295 7.92 9.44 -14.56
CA PRO A 295 8.05 8.00 -14.60
C PRO A 295 8.81 7.54 -15.86
N LEU A 296 8.48 8.03 -17.06
CA LEU A 296 9.19 7.62 -18.29
C LEU A 296 10.70 7.82 -18.18
N LEU A 297 11.13 8.98 -17.68
CA LEU A 297 12.52 9.29 -17.39
C LEU A 297 13.10 8.34 -16.34
N ASN A 298 12.35 7.99 -15.28
CA ASN A 298 12.78 7.02 -14.28
C ASN A 298 13.14 5.67 -14.90
N ALA A 299 12.30 5.11 -15.79
CA ALA A 299 12.59 3.84 -16.45
C ALA A 299 13.79 3.92 -17.39
N LEU A 300 13.85 4.96 -18.24
CA LEU A 300 14.95 5.15 -19.18
C LEU A 300 16.28 5.31 -18.45
N LEU A 301 16.30 6.13 -17.39
CA LEU A 301 17.49 6.39 -16.59
C LEU A 301 17.97 5.13 -15.87
N ASN A 302 17.06 4.36 -15.27
CA ASN A 302 17.42 3.10 -14.62
C ASN A 302 17.95 2.05 -15.61
N THR A 303 17.39 2.02 -16.84
CA THR A 303 17.86 1.16 -17.93
C THR A 303 19.30 1.53 -18.31
N ALA A 304 19.54 2.82 -18.57
CA ALA A 304 20.88 3.35 -18.88
C ALA A 304 21.88 3.13 -17.73
N SER A 305 21.37 3.05 -16.50
CA SER A 305 22.16 2.88 -15.28
C SER A 305 22.36 1.42 -14.87
N GLY A 306 22.00 0.46 -15.73
CA GLY A 306 22.37 -0.94 -15.59
C GLY A 306 21.56 -1.72 -14.55
N ALA A 307 20.32 -1.29 -14.25
CA ALA A 307 19.37 -2.12 -13.51
C ALA A 307 19.24 -3.51 -14.18
N SER A 308 19.13 -4.59 -13.39
CA SER A 308 19.01 -5.93 -13.99
C SER A 308 17.70 -6.14 -14.74
N TRP A 309 16.63 -5.45 -14.36
CA TRP A 309 15.45 -5.27 -15.20
C TRP A 309 14.75 -3.95 -14.89
N VAL A 310 13.91 -3.51 -15.82
CA VAL A 310 13.10 -2.29 -15.71
C VAL A 310 11.72 -2.62 -16.28
N SER A 311 10.65 -2.14 -15.64
CA SER A 311 9.30 -2.27 -16.18
C SER A 311 8.62 -0.92 -16.35
N LEU A 312 7.68 -0.87 -17.28
CA LEU A 312 6.76 0.24 -17.52
C LEU A 312 5.34 -0.36 -17.54
N HIS A 313 4.48 0.08 -16.62
CA HIS A 313 3.11 -0.39 -16.43
C HIS A 313 2.12 0.78 -16.66
N HIS A 314 0.84 0.44 -16.76
CA HIS A 314 -0.27 1.40 -16.81
C HIS A 314 -1.40 0.92 -15.87
N GLY A 315 -2.10 1.87 -15.24
CA GLY A 315 -3.28 1.61 -14.40
C GLY A 315 -3.01 0.99 -13.02
N GLY A 316 -1.75 0.93 -12.57
CA GLY A 316 -1.38 0.31 -11.29
C GLY A 316 -2.07 0.94 -10.06
N GLY A 317 -3.03 0.21 -9.49
CA GLY A 317 -3.71 0.48 -8.23
C GLY A 317 -4.85 1.51 -8.27
N VAL A 318 -4.85 2.49 -9.18
CA VAL A 318 -6.01 3.39 -9.41
C VAL A 318 -6.87 2.98 -10.61
N GLY A 319 -6.50 1.92 -11.33
CA GLY A 319 -7.27 1.36 -12.44
C GLY A 319 -6.89 1.97 -13.79
N MET A 320 -7.46 1.44 -14.87
CA MET A 320 -7.23 1.92 -16.23
C MET A 320 -7.67 3.38 -16.36
N GLY A 321 -6.88 4.21 -17.04
CA GLY A 321 -7.27 5.57 -17.35
C GLY A 321 -8.46 5.57 -18.30
N GLY A 322 -9.68 5.68 -17.78
CA GLY A 322 -10.88 5.95 -18.57
C GLY A 322 -10.76 7.27 -19.34
N ALA A 323 -11.62 7.47 -20.34
CA ALA A 323 -11.58 8.50 -21.40
C ALA A 323 -11.41 9.97 -20.93
N GLN A 324 -10.24 10.30 -20.38
CA GLN A 324 -9.75 11.65 -20.20
C GLN A 324 -8.68 11.90 -21.26
N THR A 325 -9.10 12.54 -22.33
CA THR A 325 -8.18 13.27 -23.22
C THR A 325 -7.37 14.25 -22.37
N LEU A 326 -6.05 13.98 -22.25
CA LEU A 326 -4.98 14.79 -21.63
C LEU A 326 -4.54 14.47 -20.18
N ALA A 327 -5.13 13.50 -19.50
CA ALA A 327 -4.56 12.94 -18.28
C ALA A 327 -4.58 11.42 -18.35
N ALA A 328 -3.82 10.88 -19.32
CA ALA A 328 -3.50 9.48 -19.30
C ALA A 328 -2.73 9.21 -18.01
N THR A 329 -3.36 8.49 -17.09
CA THR A 329 -2.72 7.87 -15.92
C THR A 329 -1.59 6.98 -16.43
N MET A 330 -0.42 7.50 -16.81
CA MET A 330 0.78 6.72 -17.07
C MET A 330 1.31 6.20 -15.73
N ALA A 331 0.52 5.35 -15.08
CA ALA A 331 0.84 4.69 -13.84
C ALA A 331 1.73 3.48 -14.13
N GLY A 332 3.03 3.75 -14.22
CA GLY A 332 4.05 2.74 -14.07
C GLY A 332 5.23 3.02 -14.97
N ALA A 333 6.24 3.68 -14.44
CA ALA A 333 7.58 3.34 -14.79
C ALA A 333 8.26 2.93 -13.51
N SER A 334 8.62 1.69 -13.46
CA SER A 334 8.88 1.01 -12.24
C SER A 334 10.09 0.18 -12.49
N CYS A 335 11.21 0.82 -12.25
CA CYS A 335 12.43 0.09 -12.25
C CYS A 335 12.51 -0.75 -10.97
N LEU A 336 12.61 -2.05 -11.18
CA LEU A 336 13.08 -2.99 -10.18
C LEU A 336 14.54 -3.35 -10.53
N ALA A 337 15.48 -2.56 -10.03
CA ALA A 337 16.90 -2.81 -10.20
C ALA A 337 17.37 -3.86 -9.21
N VAL A 338 17.61 -5.07 -9.69
CA VAL A 338 18.03 -6.22 -8.87
C VAL A 338 19.52 -6.42 -9.01
N GLU A 339 20.29 -6.26 -7.94
CA GLU A 339 21.74 -6.10 -8.06
C GLU A 339 22.49 -7.29 -7.46
N CYS A 340 23.45 -7.83 -8.22
CA CYS A 340 24.38 -8.87 -7.76
C CYS A 340 25.83 -8.62 -8.26
N GLN A 341 26.11 -7.46 -8.89
CA GLN A 341 27.39 -7.20 -9.57
C GLN A 341 28.03 -5.87 -9.17
N ARG A 342 29.17 -5.97 -8.48
CA ARG A 342 29.99 -4.84 -7.99
C ARG A 342 30.33 -3.79 -9.05
N SER A 343 30.69 -4.20 -10.27
CA SER A 343 31.08 -3.27 -11.35
C SER A 343 29.93 -2.36 -11.81
N ARG A 344 28.68 -2.82 -11.73
CA ARG A 344 27.48 -2.02 -12.04
C ARG A 344 27.18 -1.02 -10.92
N ILE A 345 27.44 -1.41 -9.68
CA ILE A 345 27.34 -0.51 -8.52
C ILE A 345 28.44 0.57 -8.60
N GLU A 346 29.66 0.20 -8.97
CA GLU A 346 30.78 1.13 -9.15
C GLU A 346 30.62 2.08 -10.36
N MET A 347 29.97 1.65 -11.45
CA MET A 347 29.61 2.54 -12.57
C MET A 347 28.74 3.71 -12.09
N ARG A 348 27.78 3.44 -11.18
CA ARG A 348 26.90 4.45 -10.60
C ARG A 348 27.63 5.45 -9.68
N LEU A 349 28.76 5.04 -9.06
CA LEU A 349 29.63 5.94 -8.29
C LEU A 349 30.32 6.99 -9.17
N LYS A 350 30.74 6.60 -10.37
CA LYS A 350 31.40 7.52 -11.31
C LYS A 350 30.44 8.57 -11.88
N THR A 351 29.15 8.27 -11.95
CA THR A 351 28.15 9.14 -12.57
C THR A 351 27.33 9.97 -11.58
N ARG A 352 27.62 9.94 -10.26
CA ARG A 352 26.83 10.62 -9.19
C ARG A 352 25.33 10.26 -9.22
N TYR A 353 25.04 9.03 -9.60
CA TYR A 353 23.70 8.54 -9.91
C TYR A 353 22.72 8.54 -8.72
N LEU A 354 23.23 8.38 -7.50
CA LEU A 354 22.43 8.35 -6.26
C LEU A 354 22.38 9.70 -5.56
N ASP A 355 22.79 10.77 -6.24
CA ASP A 355 22.50 12.15 -5.81
C ASP A 355 21.27 12.72 -6.54
N VAL A 356 20.68 11.95 -7.49
CA VAL A 356 19.58 12.39 -8.37
C VAL A 356 18.30 11.52 -8.23
N MET A 357 18.29 10.53 -7.33
CA MET A 357 17.09 9.72 -6.97
C MET A 357 16.37 10.23 -5.70
#